data_AF-A0A6N9ZEQ0-F1
#
_entry.id   AF-A0A6N9ZEQ0-F1
#
_cell.length_a   1.000
_cell.length_b   1.000
_cell.length_c   1.000
_cell.angle_alpha   90.00
_cell.angle_beta   90.00
_cell.angle_gamma   90.00
#
_symmetry.space_group_name_H-M   'P 1'
#
loop_
_entity.id
_entity.type
_entity.pdbx_description
1 polymer ?
#
loop_
_entity_poly.entity_id
_entity_poly.type
_entity_poly.pdbx_seq_one_letter_code
_entity_poly.pdbx_strand_id
1 'polypeptide(L)'
;MKSAIKSGLLALAAAALPAVASAHPAIGEAAGFSHGFTHPISGLDHVLAMVMVGVFAFQLGGRAAWLVPTTFVLVMALGGALGVAGINVPFVEIGIALSVVVLGAIVALHVKAPLAAALGIVGLFAIFHGHAHGTEMPENAAGAAYAAGFMVATALLHVAGLALGYVIGRAGERQGVFVTRTTGGIAAIAGVGILAGLI
;
A
#
# COMPACT_ATOMS: atom_id res chain seq x y z
N MET A 1 -27.71 11.89 20.96
CA MET A 1 -26.79 13.06 21.07
C MET A 1 -25.65 12.84 22.07
N LYS A 2 -25.92 12.53 23.35
CA LYS A 2 -24.86 12.31 24.38
C LYS A 2 -23.87 11.18 24.06
N SER A 3 -24.32 10.11 23.38
CA SER A 3 -23.46 8.97 22.98
C SER A 3 -22.48 9.35 21.84
N ALA A 4 -22.96 10.06 20.81
CA ALA A 4 -22.13 10.50 19.69
C ALA A 4 -21.03 11.48 20.11
N ILE A 5 -21.31 12.36 21.09
CA ILE A 5 -20.32 13.30 21.65
C ILE A 5 -19.25 12.55 22.44
N LYS A 6 -19.62 11.51 23.20
CA LYS A 6 -18.66 10.65 23.92
C LYS A 6 -17.78 9.84 22.97
N SER A 7 -18.36 9.27 21.91
CA SER A 7 -17.61 8.56 20.86
C SER A 7 -16.66 9.50 20.10
N GLY A 8 -17.09 10.73 19.81
CA GLY A 8 -16.25 11.75 19.18
C GLY A 8 -15.07 12.17 20.06
N LEU A 9 -15.29 12.37 21.36
CA LEU A 9 -14.22 12.67 22.33
C LEU A 9 -13.24 11.51 22.53
N LEU A 10 -13.74 10.26 22.55
CA LEU A 10 -12.90 9.06 22.60
C LEU A 10 -12.07 8.90 21.32
N ALA A 11 -12.65 9.16 20.14
CA ALA A 11 -11.93 9.14 18.87
C ALA A 11 -10.88 10.25 18.80
N LEU A 12 -11.18 11.44 19.32
CA LEU A 12 -10.25 12.57 19.37
C LEU A 12 -9.10 12.31 20.35
N ALA A 13 -9.40 11.73 21.52
CA ALA A 13 -8.39 11.31 22.48
C ALA A 13 -7.51 10.18 21.91
N ALA A 14 -8.10 9.22 21.22
CA ALA A 14 -7.36 8.16 20.54
C ALA A 14 -6.48 8.70 19.40
N ALA A 15 -6.97 9.70 18.65
CA ALA A 15 -6.21 10.38 17.61
C ALA A 15 -5.07 11.27 18.15
N ALA A 16 -5.14 11.68 19.43
CA ALA A 16 -4.09 12.44 20.10
C ALA A 16 -2.97 11.57 20.70
N LEU A 17 -3.20 10.28 20.91
CA LEU A 17 -2.19 9.35 21.45
C LEU A 17 -0.89 9.26 20.60
N PRO A 18 -0.95 9.22 19.25
CA PRO A 18 0.26 9.21 18.43
C PRO A 18 1.13 10.46 18.61
N ALA A 19 0.53 11.64 18.80
CA ALA A 19 1.26 12.89 18.96
C ALA A 19 2.09 12.93 20.26
N VAL A 20 1.61 12.29 21.34
CA VAL A 20 2.34 12.18 22.60
C VAL A 20 3.47 11.15 22.50
N ALA A 21 3.25 10.06 21.76
CA ALA A 21 4.27 9.04 21.52
C ALA A 21 5.44 9.56 20.64
N SER A 22 5.16 10.44 19.67
CA SER A 22 6.17 11.04 18.78
C SER A 22 6.96 12.21 19.39
N ALA A 23 6.75 12.55 20.67
CA ALA A 23 7.46 13.65 21.33
C ALA A 23 8.94 13.38 21.62
N HIS A 24 9.39 12.12 21.53
CA HIS A 24 10.81 11.75 21.64
C HIS A 24 11.33 11.24 20.29
N PRO A 25 12.40 11.84 19.73
CA PRO A 25 13.01 11.32 18.53
C PRO A 25 13.60 9.94 18.81
N ALA A 26 13.21 8.96 18.00
CA ALA A 26 13.84 7.65 18.02
C ALA A 26 15.31 7.78 17.61
N ILE A 27 16.18 6.92 18.16
CA ILE A 27 17.62 6.91 17.88
C ILE A 27 18.01 5.48 17.47
N GLY A 28 19.00 5.33 16.57
CA GLY A 28 19.52 4.02 16.16
C GLY A 28 18.50 3.18 15.38
N GLU A 29 18.40 1.90 15.68
CA GLU A 29 17.49 0.96 15.00
C GLU A 29 16.02 1.37 15.10
N ALA A 30 15.60 1.93 16.24
CA ALA A 30 14.24 2.43 16.42
C ALA A 30 13.93 3.58 15.44
N ALA A 31 14.91 4.44 15.16
CA ALA A 31 14.78 5.51 14.16
C ALA A 31 14.67 4.92 12.75
N GLY A 32 15.50 3.92 12.44
CA GLY A 32 15.45 3.19 11.18
C GLY A 32 14.08 2.56 10.93
N PHE A 33 13.56 1.81 11.92
CA PHE A 33 12.23 1.21 11.85
C PHE A 33 11.13 2.25 11.70
N SER A 34 11.13 3.31 12.53
CA SER A 34 10.11 4.35 12.43
C SER A 34 10.13 5.04 11.08
N HIS A 35 11.33 5.33 10.55
CA HIS A 35 11.49 5.93 9.23
C HIS A 35 10.93 5.02 8.15
N GLY A 36 11.34 3.75 8.15
CA GLY A 36 10.85 2.74 7.20
C GLY A 36 9.34 2.54 7.28
N PHE A 37 8.75 2.58 8.47
CA PHE A 37 7.31 2.46 8.66
C PHE A 37 6.53 3.66 8.12
N THR A 38 7.01 4.88 8.38
CA THR A 38 6.30 6.10 7.95
C THR A 38 6.48 6.41 6.47
N HIS A 39 7.61 6.02 5.91
CA HIS A 39 8.02 6.35 4.54
C HIS A 39 7.01 5.90 3.45
N PRO A 40 6.50 4.65 3.41
CA PRO A 40 5.50 4.23 2.42
C PRO A 40 4.14 4.92 2.62
N ILE A 41 3.88 5.45 3.81
CA ILE A 41 2.62 6.10 4.16
C ILE A 41 2.61 7.56 3.69
N SER A 42 3.78 8.19 3.54
CA SER A 42 3.90 9.55 3.00
C SER A 42 3.70 9.65 1.48
N GLY A 43 3.91 8.55 0.74
CA GLY A 43 3.74 8.51 -0.71
C GLY A 43 2.31 8.20 -1.13
N LEU A 44 1.66 9.12 -1.86
CA LEU A 44 0.29 8.91 -2.36
C LEU A 44 0.21 7.73 -3.32
N ASP A 45 1.19 7.61 -4.21
CA ASP A 45 1.37 6.49 -5.13
C ASP A 45 1.44 5.13 -4.42
N HIS A 46 2.26 5.03 -3.38
CA HIS A 46 2.44 3.82 -2.61
C HIS A 46 1.16 3.46 -1.85
N VAL A 47 0.56 4.41 -1.13
CA VAL A 47 -0.69 4.18 -0.41
C VAL A 47 -1.80 3.71 -1.35
N LEU A 48 -2.00 4.39 -2.49
CA LEU A 48 -3.02 3.99 -3.45
C LEU A 48 -2.73 2.60 -4.03
N ALA A 49 -1.49 2.31 -4.42
CA ALA A 49 -1.11 1.00 -4.94
C ALA A 49 -1.39 -0.11 -3.91
N MET A 50 -0.87 0.01 -2.68
CA MET A 50 -1.01 -1.03 -1.65
C MET A 50 -2.47 -1.28 -1.26
N VAL A 51 -3.27 -0.21 -1.14
CA VAL A 51 -4.70 -0.35 -0.85
C VAL A 51 -5.42 -1.02 -2.02
N MET A 52 -5.10 -0.66 -3.27
CA MET A 52 -5.69 -1.31 -4.45
C MET A 52 -5.30 -2.78 -4.57
N VAL A 53 -4.06 -3.17 -4.22
CA VAL A 53 -3.68 -4.59 -4.15
C VAL A 53 -4.55 -5.32 -3.13
N GLY A 54 -4.78 -4.75 -1.94
CA GLY A 54 -5.66 -5.34 -0.93
C GLY A 54 -7.12 -5.48 -1.39
N VAL A 55 -7.68 -4.44 -2.00
CA VAL A 55 -9.04 -4.47 -2.56
C VAL A 55 -9.14 -5.51 -3.69
N PHE A 56 -8.14 -5.58 -4.57
CA PHE A 56 -8.09 -6.56 -5.64
C PHE A 56 -8.00 -8.00 -5.11
N ALA A 57 -7.17 -8.23 -4.08
CA ALA A 57 -7.07 -9.52 -3.40
C ALA A 57 -8.43 -9.95 -2.81
N PHE A 58 -9.19 -9.02 -2.24
CA PHE A 58 -10.55 -9.27 -1.77
C PHE A 58 -11.52 -9.59 -2.92
N GLN A 59 -11.47 -8.83 -4.04
CA GLN A 59 -12.32 -9.07 -5.21
C GLN A 59 -12.15 -10.48 -5.79
N LEU A 60 -10.91 -10.98 -5.85
CA LEU A 60 -10.63 -12.33 -6.33
C LEU A 60 -11.09 -13.41 -5.34
N GLY A 61 -10.99 -13.12 -4.03
CA GLY A 61 -11.44 -14.01 -2.96
C GLY A 61 -10.63 -15.31 -2.83
N GLY A 62 -11.14 -16.24 -2.02
CA GLY A 62 -10.50 -17.55 -1.79
C GLY A 62 -9.04 -17.42 -1.35
N ARG A 63 -8.14 -18.14 -2.03
CA ARG A 63 -6.69 -18.12 -1.73
C ARG A 63 -6.02 -16.80 -2.13
N ALA A 64 -6.61 -16.03 -3.05
CA ALA A 64 -6.02 -14.79 -3.54
C ALA A 64 -5.93 -13.71 -2.46
N ALA A 65 -6.86 -13.72 -1.49
CA ALA A 65 -6.87 -12.82 -0.34
C ALA A 65 -5.55 -12.84 0.46
N TRP A 66 -4.83 -13.97 0.42
CA TRP A 66 -3.54 -14.15 1.08
C TRP A 66 -2.37 -14.14 0.12
N LEU A 67 -2.51 -14.82 -1.02
CA LEU A 67 -1.42 -14.98 -1.98
C LEU A 67 -1.05 -13.65 -2.63
N VAL A 68 -2.02 -12.82 -3.00
CA VAL A 68 -1.75 -11.55 -3.68
C VAL A 68 -0.93 -10.58 -2.79
N PRO A 69 -1.34 -10.26 -1.54
CA PRO A 69 -0.53 -9.42 -0.66
C PRO A 69 0.83 -10.04 -0.30
N THR A 70 0.87 -11.35 -0.04
CA THR A 70 2.11 -12.03 0.34
C THR A 70 3.12 -12.02 -0.81
N THR A 71 2.66 -12.29 -2.04
CA THR A 71 3.49 -12.18 -3.24
C THR A 71 4.01 -10.76 -3.42
N PHE A 72 3.16 -9.74 -3.24
CA PHE A 72 3.62 -8.36 -3.33
C PHE A 72 4.75 -8.08 -2.34
N VAL A 73 4.56 -8.38 -1.05
CA VAL A 73 5.56 -8.12 -0.01
C VAL A 73 6.87 -8.87 -0.27
N LEU A 74 6.81 -10.15 -0.66
CA LEU A 74 8.01 -10.95 -0.93
C LEU A 74 8.77 -10.46 -2.16
N VAL A 75 8.06 -10.17 -3.26
CA VAL A 75 8.70 -9.68 -4.49
C VAL A 75 9.22 -8.25 -4.29
N MET A 76 8.53 -7.44 -3.49
CA MET A 76 9.00 -6.11 -3.09
C MET A 76 10.30 -6.20 -2.30
N ALA A 77 10.44 -7.17 -1.39
CA ALA A 77 11.71 -7.39 -0.70
C ALA A 77 12.84 -7.76 -1.67
N LEU A 78 12.54 -8.55 -2.72
CA LEU A 78 13.51 -8.83 -3.78
C LEU A 78 13.87 -7.58 -4.58
N GLY A 79 12.88 -6.76 -4.96
CA GLY A 79 13.11 -5.46 -5.59
C GLY A 79 13.99 -4.55 -4.73
N GLY A 80 13.73 -4.50 -3.43
CA GLY A 80 14.54 -3.76 -2.45
C GLY A 80 15.98 -4.25 -2.40
N ALA A 81 16.18 -5.57 -2.40
CA ALA A 81 17.52 -6.13 -2.48
C ALA A 81 18.27 -5.72 -3.76
N LEU A 82 17.58 -5.60 -4.91
CA LEU A 82 18.17 -5.07 -6.15
C LEU A 82 18.59 -3.60 -5.98
N GLY A 83 17.73 -2.79 -5.36
CA GLY A 83 18.01 -1.37 -5.08
C GLY A 83 19.23 -1.19 -4.17
N VAL A 84 19.30 -1.96 -3.08
CA VAL A 84 20.44 -1.97 -2.14
C VAL A 84 21.72 -2.45 -2.83
N ALA A 85 21.63 -3.42 -3.74
CA ALA A 85 22.77 -3.90 -4.51
C ALA A 85 23.23 -2.91 -5.61
N GLY A 86 22.57 -1.77 -5.77
CA GLY A 86 22.87 -0.78 -6.81
C GLY A 86 22.57 -1.28 -8.23
N ILE A 87 21.77 -2.35 -8.36
CA ILE A 87 21.38 -2.89 -9.68
C ILE A 87 20.35 -1.94 -10.28
N ASN A 88 20.67 -1.36 -11.43
CA ASN A 88 19.77 -0.43 -12.10
C ASN A 88 18.55 -1.16 -12.68
N VAL A 89 17.35 -0.76 -12.26
CA VAL A 89 16.07 -1.16 -12.86
C VAL A 89 15.55 0.03 -13.64
N PRO A 90 15.33 -0.08 -14.96
CA PRO A 90 14.87 1.05 -15.75
C PRO A 90 13.40 1.38 -15.44
N PHE A 91 13.04 2.66 -15.64
CA PHE A 91 11.65 3.14 -15.59
C PHE A 91 10.94 2.95 -14.23
N VAL A 92 11.66 3.00 -13.11
CA VAL A 92 11.08 2.75 -11.78
C VAL A 92 9.91 3.68 -11.45
N GLU A 93 10.09 5.00 -11.61
CA GLU A 93 9.04 5.99 -11.35
C GLU A 93 7.80 5.77 -12.24
N ILE A 94 8.02 5.48 -13.52
CA ILE A 94 6.94 5.17 -14.47
C ILE A 94 6.22 3.88 -14.06
N GLY A 95 6.97 2.85 -13.63
CA GLY A 95 6.42 1.59 -13.14
C GLY A 95 5.57 1.76 -11.89
N ILE A 96 5.99 2.62 -10.96
CA ILE A 96 5.23 2.98 -9.76
C ILE A 96 3.94 3.72 -10.16
N ALA A 97 4.03 4.76 -10.98
CA ALA A 97 2.84 5.51 -11.41
C ALA A 97 1.85 4.63 -12.19
N LEU A 98 2.34 3.78 -13.11
CA LEU A 98 1.52 2.82 -13.84
C LEU A 98 0.87 1.79 -12.93
N SER A 99 1.51 1.40 -11.82
CA SER A 99 0.91 0.48 -10.86
C SER A 99 -0.41 1.02 -10.32
N VAL A 100 -0.46 2.31 -10.00
CA VAL A 100 -1.66 2.98 -9.47
C VAL A 100 -2.77 3.00 -10.53
N VAL A 101 -2.42 3.34 -11.78
CA VAL A 101 -3.35 3.34 -12.92
C VAL A 101 -3.95 1.95 -13.14
N VAL A 102 -3.08 0.94 -13.27
CA VAL A 102 -3.49 -0.42 -13.65
C VAL A 102 -4.26 -1.09 -12.54
N LEU A 103 -3.79 -1.02 -11.29
CA LEU A 103 -4.49 -1.62 -10.14
C LEU A 103 -5.83 -0.90 -9.88
N GLY A 104 -5.85 0.43 -9.98
CA GLY A 104 -7.09 1.21 -9.92
C GLY A 104 -8.07 0.77 -11.00
N ALA A 105 -7.63 0.62 -12.25
CA ALA A 105 -8.48 0.18 -13.36
C ALA A 105 -8.99 -1.27 -13.17
N ILE A 106 -8.14 -2.19 -12.70
CA ILE A 106 -8.52 -3.57 -12.38
C ILE A 106 -9.67 -3.58 -11.36
N VAL A 107 -9.54 -2.79 -10.29
CA VAL A 107 -10.57 -2.65 -9.26
C VAL A 107 -11.82 -1.98 -9.83
N ALA A 108 -11.67 -0.91 -10.61
CA ALA A 108 -12.74 -0.10 -11.20
C ALA A 108 -13.62 -0.87 -12.20
N LEU A 109 -12.98 -1.79 -12.93
CA LEU A 109 -13.62 -2.64 -13.93
C LEU A 109 -14.04 -4.00 -13.37
N HIS A 110 -13.75 -4.25 -12.08
CA HIS A 110 -14.05 -5.51 -11.38
C HIS A 110 -13.50 -6.74 -12.14
N VAL A 111 -12.23 -6.65 -12.54
CA VAL A 111 -11.57 -7.67 -13.35
C VAL A 111 -11.39 -8.96 -12.55
N LYS A 112 -11.94 -10.07 -13.06
CA LYS A 112 -11.76 -11.43 -12.50
C LYS A 112 -10.66 -12.18 -13.24
N ALA A 113 -9.41 -11.82 -12.94
CA ALA A 113 -8.25 -12.46 -13.55
C ALA A 113 -7.99 -13.86 -12.97
N PRO A 114 -7.42 -14.80 -13.75
CA PRO A 114 -6.82 -16.01 -13.19
C PRO A 114 -5.76 -15.66 -12.15
N LEU A 115 -5.68 -16.43 -11.07
CA LEU A 115 -4.76 -16.16 -9.95
C LEU A 115 -3.32 -15.93 -10.41
N ALA A 116 -2.82 -16.74 -11.34
CA ALA A 116 -1.46 -16.59 -11.86
C ALA A 116 -1.20 -15.20 -12.50
N ALA A 117 -2.17 -14.67 -13.25
CA ALA A 117 -2.08 -13.34 -13.85
C ALA A 117 -2.11 -12.25 -12.78
N ALA A 118 -2.95 -12.41 -11.75
CA ALA A 118 -2.98 -11.50 -10.61
C ALA A 118 -1.63 -11.47 -9.87
N LEU A 119 -1.04 -12.63 -9.57
CA LEU A 119 0.28 -12.71 -8.93
C LEU A 119 1.38 -12.12 -9.81
N GLY A 120 1.32 -12.33 -11.13
CA GLY A 120 2.27 -11.76 -12.08
C GLY A 120 2.23 -10.24 -12.12
N ILE A 121 1.04 -9.64 -12.23
CA ILE A 121 0.91 -8.17 -12.31
C ILE A 121 1.29 -7.49 -11.00
N VAL A 122 0.87 -8.04 -9.85
CA VAL A 122 1.23 -7.45 -8.55
C VAL A 122 2.72 -7.63 -8.24
N GLY A 123 3.30 -8.77 -8.63
CA GLY A 123 4.73 -9.01 -8.49
C GLY A 123 5.56 -8.07 -9.35
N LEU A 124 5.17 -7.85 -10.62
CA LEU A 124 5.84 -6.89 -11.50
C LEU A 124 5.89 -5.50 -10.86
N PHE A 125 4.77 -4.98 -10.37
CA PHE A 125 4.75 -3.68 -9.72
C PHE A 125 5.51 -3.65 -8.40
N ALA A 126 5.47 -4.74 -7.63
CA ALA A 126 6.23 -4.86 -6.39
C ALA A 126 7.74 -4.69 -6.59
N ILE A 127 8.30 -5.11 -7.73
CA ILE A 127 9.72 -4.89 -8.04
C ILE A 127 10.06 -3.40 -8.06
N PHE A 128 9.25 -2.56 -8.72
CA PHE A 128 9.52 -1.13 -8.83
C PHE A 128 9.41 -0.41 -7.49
N HIS A 129 8.34 -0.69 -6.74
CA HIS A 129 8.17 -0.17 -5.39
C HIS A 129 9.34 -0.59 -4.48
N GLY A 130 9.66 -1.88 -4.49
CA GLY A 130 10.77 -2.43 -3.72
C GLY A 130 12.10 -1.77 -4.07
N HIS A 131 12.41 -1.68 -5.36
CA HIS A 131 13.64 -1.10 -5.85
C HIS A 131 13.83 0.35 -5.41
N ALA A 132 12.84 1.22 -5.60
CA ALA A 132 12.90 2.61 -5.17
C ALA A 132 13.24 2.74 -3.67
N HIS A 133 12.52 2.02 -2.81
CA HIS A 133 12.77 2.07 -1.37
C HIS A 133 14.08 1.40 -0.96
N GLY A 134 14.52 0.37 -1.69
CA GLY A 134 15.83 -0.26 -1.49
C GLY A 134 16.98 0.70 -1.81
N THR A 135 16.85 1.53 -2.84
CA THR A 135 17.88 2.52 -3.20
C THR A 135 18.01 3.65 -2.18
N GLU A 136 16.94 3.94 -1.43
CA GLU A 136 16.93 4.97 -0.39
C GLU A 136 17.29 4.43 1.01
N MET A 137 17.46 3.11 1.13
CA MET A 137 17.71 2.45 2.41
C MET A 137 19.10 2.83 2.96
N PRO A 138 19.21 3.20 4.25
CA PRO A 138 20.52 3.44 4.86
C PRO A 138 21.43 2.22 4.79
N GLU A 139 22.71 2.40 4.45
CA GLU A 139 23.69 1.30 4.34
C GLU A 139 24.15 0.72 5.69
N ASN A 140 23.79 1.36 6.81
CA ASN A 140 24.21 0.95 8.15
C ASN A 140 23.17 0.00 8.82
N ALA A 141 23.38 -0.34 10.09
CA ALA A 141 22.49 -1.23 10.86
C ALA A 141 21.01 -0.75 10.88
N ALA A 142 20.75 0.54 10.66
CA ALA A 142 19.38 1.06 10.57
C ALA A 142 18.65 0.63 9.29
N GLY A 143 19.36 0.18 8.24
CA GLY A 143 18.77 -0.30 6.99
C GLY A 143 17.89 -1.53 7.18
N ALA A 144 18.34 -2.52 7.97
CA ALA A 144 17.53 -3.70 8.26
C ALA A 144 16.25 -3.35 9.05
N ALA A 145 16.36 -2.43 10.02
CA ALA A 145 15.23 -1.93 10.77
C ALA A 145 14.26 -1.14 9.87
N TYR A 146 14.78 -0.31 8.97
CA TYR A 146 14.01 0.39 7.94
C TYR A 146 13.25 -0.58 7.05
N ALA A 147 13.91 -1.60 6.51
CA ALA A 147 13.26 -2.62 5.67
C ALA A 147 12.14 -3.34 6.42
N ALA A 148 12.35 -3.70 7.70
CA ALA A 148 11.33 -4.32 8.52
C ALA A 148 10.11 -3.39 8.74
N GLY A 149 10.35 -2.12 9.09
CA GLY A 149 9.30 -1.12 9.26
C GLY A 149 8.50 -0.90 7.99
N PHE A 150 9.20 -0.78 6.87
CA PHE A 150 8.63 -0.63 5.53
C PHE A 150 7.75 -1.81 5.15
N MET A 151 8.27 -3.05 5.25
CA MET A 151 7.50 -4.25 4.93
C MET A 151 6.25 -4.41 5.80
N VAL A 152 6.34 -4.06 7.09
CA VAL A 152 5.19 -4.07 8.01
C VAL A 152 4.15 -3.02 7.59
N ALA A 153 4.56 -1.79 7.31
CA ALA A 153 3.65 -0.73 6.87
C ALA A 153 2.95 -1.11 5.57
N THR A 154 3.69 -1.63 4.58
CA THR A 154 3.12 -2.13 3.34
C THR A 154 2.12 -3.26 3.59
N ALA A 155 2.45 -4.26 4.43
CA ALA A 155 1.53 -5.34 4.77
C ALA A 155 0.24 -4.82 5.43
N LEU A 156 0.35 -3.82 6.31
CA LEU A 156 -0.82 -3.18 6.94
C LEU A 156 -1.69 -2.42 5.93
N LEU A 157 -1.09 -1.74 4.94
CA LEU A 157 -1.84 -1.09 3.87
C LEU A 157 -2.61 -2.11 3.01
N HIS A 158 -2.02 -3.26 2.72
CA HIS A 158 -2.72 -4.36 2.05
C HIS A 158 -3.90 -4.87 2.87
N VAL A 159 -3.70 -5.05 4.19
CA VAL A 159 -4.78 -5.43 5.11
C VAL A 159 -5.88 -4.36 5.16
N ALA A 160 -5.51 -3.07 5.13
CA ALA A 160 -6.49 -1.98 5.05
C ALA A 160 -7.30 -2.06 3.75
N GLY A 161 -6.67 -2.36 2.60
CA GLY A 161 -7.37 -2.60 1.34
C GLY A 161 -8.30 -3.82 1.38
N LEU A 162 -7.86 -4.94 1.98
CA LEU A 162 -8.71 -6.12 2.20
C LEU A 162 -9.93 -5.78 3.08
N ALA A 163 -9.69 -5.05 4.17
CA ALA A 163 -10.74 -4.60 5.09
C ALA A 163 -11.74 -3.67 4.39
N LEU A 164 -11.25 -2.74 3.55
CA LEU A 164 -12.07 -1.88 2.72
C LEU A 164 -12.95 -2.70 1.77
N GLY A 165 -12.36 -3.66 1.04
CA GLY A 165 -13.10 -4.57 0.17
C GLY A 165 -14.21 -5.32 0.93
N TYR A 166 -13.89 -5.85 2.11
CA TYR A 166 -14.84 -6.55 2.97
C TYR A 166 -15.99 -5.66 3.48
N VAL A 167 -15.69 -4.44 3.93
CA VAL A 167 -16.71 -3.48 4.37
C VAL A 167 -17.63 -3.09 3.22
N ILE A 168 -17.07 -2.84 2.03
CA ILE A 168 -17.85 -2.52 0.83
C ILE A 168 -18.74 -3.70 0.41
N GLY A 169 -18.21 -4.92 0.46
CA GLY A 169 -18.97 -6.15 0.15
C GLY A 169 -20.16 -6.39 1.09
N ARG A 170 -20.13 -5.84 2.32
CA ARG A 170 -21.22 -5.91 3.30
C ARG A 170 -22.38 -4.94 3.01
N ALA A 171 -22.17 -3.88 2.23
CA ALA A 171 -23.17 -2.84 1.97
C ALA A 171 -24.30 -3.25 0.99
N GLY A 172 -24.37 -4.53 0.61
CA GLY A 172 -25.31 -5.06 -0.39
C GLY A 172 -24.77 -4.95 -1.81
N GLU A 173 -25.19 -5.87 -2.69
CA GLU A 173 -24.53 -6.11 -3.99
C GLU A 173 -24.44 -4.86 -4.88
N ARG A 174 -25.52 -4.08 -5.00
CA ARG A 174 -25.55 -2.90 -5.89
C ARG A 174 -24.68 -1.75 -5.37
N GLN A 175 -24.76 -1.45 -4.08
CA GLN A 175 -23.98 -0.38 -3.47
C GLN A 175 -22.51 -0.75 -3.38
N GLY A 176 -22.21 -2.02 -3.05
CA GLY A 176 -20.85 -2.54 -2.98
C GLY A 176 -20.13 -2.46 -4.33
N VAL A 177 -20.80 -2.84 -5.41
CA VAL A 177 -20.24 -2.71 -6.76
C VAL A 177 -19.99 -1.25 -7.11
N PHE A 178 -20.95 -0.35 -6.89
CA PHE A 178 -20.76 1.06 -7.20
C PHE A 178 -19.57 1.66 -6.45
N VAL A 179 -19.52 1.49 -5.11
CA VAL A 179 -18.43 2.04 -4.29
C VAL A 179 -17.08 1.49 -4.72
N THR A 180 -16.96 0.17 -4.93
CA THR A 180 -15.70 -0.43 -5.37
C THR A 180 -15.23 0.14 -6.70
N ARG A 181 -16.16 0.32 -7.66
CA ARG A 181 -15.84 0.88 -8.98
C ARG A 181 -15.40 2.34 -8.88
N THR A 182 -16.07 3.14 -8.05
CA THR A 182 -15.70 4.53 -7.79
C THR A 182 -14.33 4.62 -7.11
N THR A 183 -14.05 3.80 -6.10
CA THR A 183 -12.74 3.75 -5.44
C THR A 183 -11.62 3.44 -6.42
N GLY A 184 -11.78 2.38 -7.24
CA GLY A 184 -10.79 2.04 -8.26
C GLY A 184 -10.64 3.13 -9.32
N GLY A 185 -11.75 3.76 -9.74
CA GLY A 185 -11.73 4.83 -10.73
C GLY A 185 -11.00 6.08 -10.24
N ILE A 186 -11.21 6.47 -8.99
CA ILE A 186 -10.47 7.58 -8.35
C ILE A 186 -8.98 7.26 -8.30
N ALA A 187 -8.62 6.04 -7.87
CA ALA A 187 -7.21 5.62 -7.83
C ALA A 187 -6.59 5.65 -9.24
N ALA A 188 -7.28 5.16 -10.26
CA ALA A 188 -6.78 5.17 -11.63
C ALA A 188 -6.55 6.60 -12.16
N ILE A 189 -7.50 7.51 -11.91
CA ILE A 189 -7.37 8.93 -12.31
C ILE A 189 -6.21 9.59 -11.56
N ALA A 190 -6.07 9.35 -10.25
CA ALA A 190 -4.94 9.83 -9.48
C ALA A 190 -3.61 9.30 -10.04
N GLY A 191 -3.54 8.02 -10.40
CA GLY A 191 -2.38 7.43 -11.06
C GLY A 191 -2.04 8.09 -12.40
N VAL A 192 -3.04 8.48 -13.19
CA VAL A 192 -2.81 9.25 -14.44
C VAL A 192 -2.26 10.63 -14.11
N GLY A 193 -2.77 11.28 -13.07
CA GLY A 193 -2.24 12.55 -12.56
C GLY A 193 -0.77 12.44 -12.17
N ILE A 194 -0.40 11.41 -11.40
CA ILE A 194 0.98 11.12 -10.98
C ILE A 194 1.86 10.85 -12.20
N LEU A 195 1.41 9.99 -13.13
CA LEU A 195 2.15 9.67 -14.35
C LEU A 195 2.39 10.89 -15.24
N ALA A 196 1.46 11.83 -15.25
CA ALA A 196 1.56 13.09 -15.98
C ALA A 196 2.31 14.20 -15.21
N GLY A 197 2.71 13.96 -13.95
CA GLY A 197 3.36 14.95 -13.08
C GLY A 197 2.45 16.09 -12.64
N LEU A 198 1.13 15.86 -12.57
CA LEU A 198 0.13 16.88 -12.18
C LEU A 198 -0.11 16.94 -10.67
N ILE A 199 0.13 15.83 -9.96
CA ILE A 199 0.03 15.66 -8.50
C ILE A 199 1.14 14.73 -8.03
#